data_AF-A0A261SDP5-F1
#
_entry.id   AF-A0A261SDP5-F1
#
_cell.length_a   1.000
_cell.length_b   1.000
_cell.length_c   1.000
_cell.angle_alpha   90.00
_cell.angle_beta   90.00
_cell.angle_gamma   90.00
#
_symmetry.space_group_name_H-M   'P 1'
#
loop_
_entity.id
_entity.type
_entity.pdbx_description
1 polymer ?
#
loop_
_entity_poly.entity_id
_entity_poly.type
_entity_poly.pdbx_seq_one_letter_code
_entity_poly.pdbx_strand_id
1 'polypeptide(L)'
;MAALPAWADAHCEQLNDKLSGPDDNFRPPLSATAEPEAPSKRVYLRSAPDEQCAAGQPFIVRGDRVVVYKPYKEWMQVMYVSKSGDDYTGWVRETELRETGTLGPGN
;
A
#
# COMPACT_ATOMS: atom_id res chain seq x y z
N MET A 1 -12.90 3.92 12.74
CA MET A 1 -11.49 3.93 13.16
C MET A 1 -10.84 2.70 12.54
N ALA A 2 -10.02 2.89 11.51
CA ALA A 2 -9.20 1.80 11.00
C ALA A 2 -8.09 1.60 12.05
N ALA A 3 -8.21 0.54 12.85
CA ALA A 3 -7.19 0.23 13.85
C ALA A 3 -5.88 -0.04 13.10
N LEU A 4 -4.88 0.79 13.37
CA LEU A 4 -3.55 0.52 12.89
C LEU A 4 -2.95 -0.67 13.65
N PRO A 5 -2.02 -1.37 13.02
CA PRO A 5 -1.38 -2.48 13.67
C PRO A 5 -0.50 -1.97 14.83
N ALA A 6 -0.39 -2.77 15.88
CA ALA A 6 0.18 -2.41 17.20
C ALA A 6 1.65 -1.94 17.19
N TRP A 7 2.30 -1.91 16.04
CA TRP A 7 3.67 -1.44 15.84
C TRP A 7 3.75 -0.03 15.25
N ALA A 8 2.61 0.60 14.90
CA ALA A 8 2.58 1.99 14.46
C ALA A 8 2.74 2.93 15.66
N ASP A 9 3.73 3.82 15.62
CA ASP A 9 3.85 4.91 16.59
C ASP A 9 2.66 5.87 16.51
N ALA A 10 2.40 6.62 17.58
CA ALA A 10 1.29 7.58 17.65
C ALA A 10 1.28 8.61 16.50
N HIS A 11 2.46 8.94 15.96
CA HIS A 11 2.60 9.80 14.78
C HIS A 11 2.00 9.15 13.52
N CYS A 12 2.39 7.89 13.25
CA CYS A 12 1.86 7.11 12.14
C CYS A 12 0.36 6.88 12.29
N GLU A 13 -0.10 6.73 13.54
CA GLU A 13 -1.52 6.63 13.84
C GLU A 13 -2.32 7.85 13.41
N GLN A 14 -1.87 9.02 13.87
CA GLN A 14 -2.53 10.26 13.55
C GLN A 14 -2.48 10.58 12.05
N LEU A 15 -1.38 10.22 11.36
CA LEU A 15 -1.25 10.45 9.92
C LEU A 15 -2.20 9.55 9.12
N ASN A 16 -2.28 8.27 9.47
CA ASN A 16 -3.18 7.34 8.78
C ASN A 16 -4.65 7.68 9.04
N ASP A 17 -5.04 8.05 10.26
CA ASP A 17 -6.44 8.40 10.57
C ASP A 17 -6.92 9.60 9.73
N LYS A 18 -6.08 10.63 9.59
CA LYS A 18 -6.34 11.78 8.71
C LYS A 18 -6.58 11.39 7.26
N LEU A 19 -5.95 10.31 6.79
CA LEU A 19 -5.99 9.87 5.40
C LEU A 19 -6.92 8.67 5.16
N SER A 20 -7.50 8.09 6.22
CA SER A 20 -8.37 6.92 6.15
C SER A 20 -9.76 7.22 5.57
N GLY A 21 -10.06 8.48 5.29
CA GLY A 21 -11.29 8.88 4.60
C GLY A 21 -11.37 8.34 3.17
N PRO A 22 -12.59 8.16 2.62
CA PRO A 22 -12.80 7.69 1.25
C PRO A 22 -12.50 8.74 0.17
N ASP A 23 -12.07 9.93 0.57
CA ASP A 23 -11.62 11.00 -0.32
C ASP A 23 -10.49 10.48 -1.22
N ASP A 24 -10.60 10.76 -2.51
CA ASP A 24 -9.64 10.39 -3.56
C ASP A 24 -9.45 8.89 -3.83
N ASN A 25 -10.33 8.02 -3.33
CA ASN A 25 -10.24 6.59 -3.64
C ASN A 25 -10.50 6.30 -5.12
N PHE A 26 -9.63 5.51 -5.73
CA PHE A 26 -9.85 4.92 -7.05
C PHE A 26 -11.10 4.04 -7.04
N ARG A 27 -12.02 4.34 -7.97
CA ARG A 27 -13.25 3.56 -8.19
C ARG A 27 -13.44 3.33 -9.70
N PRO A 28 -13.17 2.11 -10.21
CA PRO A 28 -12.70 0.91 -9.50
C PRO A 28 -11.25 1.04 -8.98
N PRO A 29 -10.86 0.24 -7.97
CA PRO A 29 -9.46 0.17 -7.51
C PRO A 29 -8.52 -0.21 -8.65
N LEU A 30 -7.24 0.17 -8.55
CA LEU A 30 -6.26 -0.20 -9.56
C LEU A 30 -5.59 -1.53 -9.18
N SER A 31 -5.25 -2.33 -10.19
CA SER A 31 -4.27 -3.41 -10.02
C SER A 31 -2.88 -2.85 -10.27
N ALA A 32 -1.97 -3.13 -9.36
CA ALA A 32 -0.55 -2.92 -9.58
C ALA A 32 0.24 -4.17 -9.22
N THR A 33 1.46 -4.24 -9.71
CA THR A 33 2.44 -5.25 -9.35
C THR A 33 3.62 -4.57 -8.68
N ALA A 34 4.16 -5.16 -7.63
CA ALA A 34 5.40 -4.65 -7.03
C ALA A 34 6.54 -4.78 -8.03
N GLU A 35 7.12 -3.65 -8.44
CA GLU A 35 8.24 -3.58 -9.37
C GLU A 35 9.28 -2.57 -8.85
N PRO A 36 9.97 -2.89 -7.74
CA PRO A 36 11.01 -2.00 -7.22
C PRO A 36 12.18 -1.88 -8.21
N GLU A 37 12.84 -0.72 -8.18
CA GLU A 37 13.96 -0.38 -9.08
C GLU A 37 15.06 -1.44 -9.12
N ALA A 38 15.39 -2.02 -7.96
CA ALA A 38 16.35 -3.11 -7.86
C ALA A 38 15.62 -4.45 -7.65
N PRO A 39 15.98 -5.51 -8.40
CA PRO A 39 15.30 -6.81 -8.32
C PRO A 39 15.46 -7.52 -6.97
N SER A 40 16.46 -7.15 -6.17
CA SER A 40 16.68 -7.65 -4.80
C SER A 40 15.98 -6.81 -3.72
N LYS A 41 15.43 -5.64 -4.08
CA LYS A 41 14.80 -4.73 -3.12
C LYS A 41 13.39 -5.23 -2.79
N ARG A 42 13.08 -5.13 -1.50
CA ARG A 42 11.77 -5.45 -0.92
C ARG A 42 10.98 -4.16 -0.80
N VAL A 43 9.71 -4.20 -1.16
CA VAL A 43 8.79 -3.08 -0.97
C VAL A 43 8.22 -3.21 0.43
N TYR A 44 8.55 -2.26 1.31
CA TYR A 44 8.07 -2.28 2.68
C TYR A 44 6.70 -1.60 2.73
N LEU A 45 5.73 -2.34 3.25
CA LEU A 45 4.43 -1.80 3.59
C LEU A 45 4.59 -0.90 4.83
N ARG A 46 4.15 0.35 4.73
CA ARG A 46 4.14 1.29 5.85
C ARG A 46 2.73 1.50 6.37
N SER A 47 2.60 1.76 7.67
CA SER A 47 1.28 2.01 8.28
C SER A 47 0.68 3.35 7.87
N ALA A 48 1.53 4.31 7.49
CA ALA A 48 1.17 5.64 7.03
C ALA A 48 2.12 6.08 5.90
N PRO A 49 1.80 7.11 5.10
CA PRO A 49 2.64 7.60 4.01
C PRO A 49 3.84 8.42 4.53
N ASP A 50 4.69 7.76 5.30
CA ASP A 50 5.91 8.28 5.87
C ASP A 50 6.97 7.16 5.94
N GLU A 51 8.23 7.50 5.69
CA GLU A 51 9.34 6.53 5.72
C GLU A 51 9.60 5.95 7.11
N GLN A 52 9.30 6.73 8.17
CA GLN A 52 9.48 6.30 9.55
C GLN A 52 8.40 5.30 9.98
N CYS A 53 7.29 5.22 9.24
CA CYS A 53 6.17 4.32 9.51
C CYS A 53 6.36 2.92 8.91
N ALA A 54 7.60 2.54 8.59
CA ALA A 54 7.99 1.20 8.19
C ALA A 54 8.39 0.38 9.43
N ALA A 55 7.44 -0.28 10.09
CA ALA A 55 7.76 -1.11 11.25
C ALA A 55 7.16 -2.53 11.11
N GLY A 56 8.02 -3.55 11.06
CA GLY A 56 7.67 -4.96 11.28
C GLY A 56 6.69 -5.67 10.34
N GLN A 57 6.08 -4.99 9.37
CA GLN A 57 5.09 -5.53 8.43
C GLN A 57 5.71 -6.43 7.35
N PRO A 58 4.90 -7.26 6.66
CA PRO A 58 5.40 -8.08 5.58
C PRO A 58 5.91 -7.19 4.45
N PHE A 59 6.99 -7.64 3.84
CA PHE A 59 7.51 -7.02 2.64
C PHE A 59 6.86 -7.65 1.43
N ILE A 60 6.54 -6.82 0.44
CA ILE A 60 6.11 -7.28 -0.88
C ILE A 60 7.37 -7.53 -1.70
N VAL A 61 7.43 -8.67 -2.38
CA VAL A 61 8.53 -8.98 -3.29
C VAL A 61 8.14 -8.64 -4.73
N ARG A 62 9.14 -8.42 -5.58
CA ARG A 62 8.92 -8.14 -7.00
C ARG A 62 8.02 -9.21 -7.63
N GLY A 63 7.01 -8.78 -8.37
CA GLY A 63 6.05 -9.64 -9.07
C GLY A 63 4.79 -9.97 -8.26
N ASP A 64 4.74 -9.64 -6.97
CA ASP A 64 3.51 -9.79 -6.20
C ASP A 64 2.47 -8.74 -6.64
N ARG A 65 1.21 -9.17 -6.72
CA ARG A 65 0.09 -8.30 -7.08
C ARG A 65 -0.42 -7.58 -5.85
N VAL A 66 -0.70 -6.29 -6.01
CA VAL A 66 -1.34 -5.45 -5.00
C VAL A 66 -2.54 -4.72 -5.61
N VAL A 67 -3.47 -4.35 -4.75
CA VAL A 67 -4.62 -3.54 -5.12
C VAL A 67 -4.40 -2.14 -4.61
N VAL A 68 -4.36 -1.14 -5.49
CA VAL A 68 -4.21 0.27 -5.13
C VAL A 68 -5.58 0.89 -4.92
N TYR A 69 -5.80 1.44 -3.73
CA TYR A 69 -7.05 2.05 -3.35
C TYR A 69 -7.05 3.57 -3.49
N LYS A 70 -5.96 4.23 -3.11
CA LYS A 70 -5.89 5.69 -3.18
C LYS A 70 -4.45 6.19 -3.36
N PRO A 71 -4.25 7.27 -4.11
CA PRO A 71 -2.98 7.98 -4.15
C PRO A 71 -2.93 9.04 -3.03
N TYR A 72 -1.72 9.35 -2.56
CA TYR A 72 -1.43 10.48 -1.68
C TYR A 72 0.00 10.96 -1.91
N LYS A 73 0.16 12.08 -2.62
CA LYS A 73 1.50 12.58 -3.03
C LYS A 73 2.27 11.46 -3.76
N GLU A 74 3.48 11.12 -3.31
CA GLU A 74 4.32 10.04 -3.85
C GLU A 74 3.97 8.64 -3.30
N TRP A 75 2.91 8.55 -2.49
CA TRP A 75 2.48 7.33 -1.81
C TRP A 75 1.20 6.76 -2.39
N MET A 76 1.09 5.45 -2.37
CA MET A 76 -0.06 4.69 -2.81
C MET A 76 -0.53 3.82 -1.66
N GLN A 77 -1.79 3.97 -1.25
CA GLN A 77 -2.40 3.03 -0.32
C GLN A 77 -2.74 1.77 -1.10
N VAL A 78 -2.17 0.66 -0.66
CA VAL A 78 -2.36 -0.63 -1.27
C VAL A 78 -2.84 -1.66 -0.26
N MET A 79 -3.58 -2.65 -0.76
CA MET A 79 -3.80 -3.91 -0.08
C MET A 79 -2.99 -4.98 -0.79
N TYR A 80 -2.16 -5.65 0.01
CA TYR A 80 -1.37 -6.79 -0.36
C TYR A 80 -1.99 -8.03 0.27
N VAL A 81 -2.22 -9.06 -0.53
CA VAL A 81 -2.62 -10.37 -0.02
C VAL A 81 -1.41 -11.28 -0.10
N SER A 82 -0.92 -11.71 1.06
CA SER A 82 0.21 -12.63 1.13
C SER A 82 -0.14 -14.00 0.56
N LYS A 83 0.88 -14.81 0.28
CA LYS A 83 0.68 -16.20 -0.17
C LYS A 83 -0.07 -17.08 0.82
N SER A 84 -0.05 -16.71 2.10
CA SER A 84 -0.78 -17.38 3.18
C SER A 84 -2.27 -17.04 3.18
N GLY A 85 -2.69 -16.02 2.41
CA GLY A 85 -4.06 -15.52 2.37
C GLY A 85 -4.33 -14.35 3.31
N ASP A 86 -3.37 -13.95 4.14
CA ASP A 86 -3.49 -12.77 5.00
C ASP A 86 -3.44 -11.49 4.15
N ASP A 87 -4.42 -10.61 4.34
CA ASP A 87 -4.44 -9.28 3.75
C ASP A 87 -3.74 -8.25 4.65
N TYR A 88 -2.98 -7.37 4.02
CA TYR A 88 -2.24 -6.29 4.65
C TYR A 88 -2.53 -5.01 3.89
N THR A 89 -3.10 -4.03 4.58
CA THR A 89 -3.28 -2.69 4.03
C THR A 89 -2.19 -1.77 4.56
N GLY A 90 -1.63 -0.95 3.67
CA GLY A 90 -0.61 0.03 4.03
C GLY A 90 -0.23 0.91 2.85
N TRP A 91 0.85 1.65 3.01
CA TRP A 91 1.34 2.65 2.08
C TRP A 91 2.68 2.23 1.50
N VAL A 92 2.84 2.42 0.20
CA VAL A 92 4.08 2.15 -0.54
C VAL A 92 4.36 3.31 -1.49
N ARG A 93 5.60 3.46 -1.94
CA ARG A 93 5.90 4.51 -2.94
C ARG A 93 5.34 4.12 -4.30
N GLU A 94 4.84 5.10 -5.04
CA GLU A 94 4.37 4.87 -6.41
C GLU A 94 5.47 4.28 -7.31
N THR A 95 6.72 4.69 -7.09
CA THR A 95 7.89 4.23 -7.86
C THR A 95 8.28 2.79 -7.59
N GLU A 96 7.73 2.17 -6.54
CA GLU A 96 7.93 0.75 -6.21
C GLU A 96 6.83 -0.13 -6.81
N LEU A 97 5.84 0.48 -7.47
CA LEU A 97 4.71 -0.17 -8.10
C LEU A 97 4.73 0.04 -9.61
N ARG A 98 4.20 -0.96 -10.31
CA ARG A 98 3.83 -0.86 -11.71
C ARG A 98 2.36 -1.12 -11.87
N GLU A 99 1.62 -0.10 -12.27
CA GLU A 99 0.20 -0.22 -12.57
C GLU A 99 -0.01 -1.18 -13.75
N THR A 100 -0.93 -2.12 -13.59
CA THR A 100 -1.27 -3.12 -14.62
C THR A 100 -2.67 -2.90 -15.20
N GLY A 101 -3.37 -1.84 -14.78
CA GLY A 101 -4.73 -1.48 -15.22
C GLY A 101 -5.72 -1.36 -14.06
N THR A 102 -6.97 -1.01 -14.37
CA THR A 102 -8.07 -0.92 -13.40
C THR A 102 -8.67 -2.30 -13.10
N LEU A 103 -9.08 -2.57 -11.86
CA LEU A 103 -9.90 -3.73 -11.50
C LEU A 103 -11.37 -3.48 -11.86
N GLY A 104 -11.64 -3.29 -13.13
CA GLY A 104 -12.98 -3.19 -13.69
C GLY A 104 -13.06 -3.90 -15.03
N PRO A 105 -14.26 -4.21 -15.54
CA PRO A 105 -14.40 -4.71 -16.89
C PRO A 105 -13.85 -3.64 -17.85
N GLY A 106 -12.67 -3.90 -18.43
CA GLY A 106 -12.22 -3.20 -19.61
C GLY A 106 -13.21 -3.51 -20.73
N ASN A 107 -13.79 -2.47 -21.33
CA ASN A 107 -14.52 -2.60 -22.59
C ASN A 107 -13.55 -2.95 -23.72
#